data_AF-A0A7S0NK78-F1
#
_entry.id   AF-A0A7S0NK78-F1
#
_cell.length_a   1.000
_cell.length_b   1.000
_cell.length_c   1.000
_cell.angle_alpha   90.00
_cell.angle_beta   90.00
_cell.angle_gamma   90.00
#
_symmetry.space_group_name_H-M   'P 1'
#
loop_
_entity.id
_entity.type
_entity.pdbx_description
1 polymer ?
#
loop_
_entity_poly.entity_id
_entity_poly.type
_entity_poly.pdbx_seq_one_letter_code
_entity_poly.pdbx_strand_id
1 'polypeptide(L)'
;RRPNSATRATMASAVVARSVAPAVAPAAGPRARRGSRLRARTGQERAKAVAAGRSSGDTGDDAGTAARVPVLGAAEVHARLAERVHPKARDTYAAFYSSWAGCITTDPAAMVVPFDDHMVHRGHGVFDTAHVCDGRCHLLDRHLARFERSMRAAKLKPPAGQSQASMRAVILATIAASGLRDAQVRYYAGAGPGGFALSHDECVDSTFYVTVVAGRAAPDPNKGVAVVTSDVPIKPPEFATVKSVNYLPNAMVVADARERGADYGVWMTERGLVGEGPSMNLAIVEDGCLVTPPTDDVLAGCTVRRAMELIEPMGRDGA
;
A
#
# COMPACT_ATOMS: atom_id res chain seq x y z
N ARG A 1 22.41 52.60 -25.78
CA ARG A 1 21.43 52.37 -26.87
C ARG A 1 20.49 51.23 -26.45
N ARG A 2 19.25 51.54 -26.09
CA ARG A 2 18.05 50.66 -26.26
C ARG A 2 17.30 51.17 -27.53
N PRO A 3 16.24 50.53 -28.10
CA PRO A 3 15.34 49.48 -27.55
C PRO A 3 14.86 48.37 -28.53
N ASN A 4 13.93 47.53 -28.03
CA ASN A 4 12.95 46.59 -28.63
C ASN A 4 13.17 45.12 -28.26
N SER A 5 12.41 44.46 -27.38
CA SER A 5 10.95 44.21 -27.27
C SER A 5 10.40 43.18 -28.26
N ALA A 6 10.14 41.97 -27.76
CA ALA A 6 9.11 41.07 -28.26
C ALA A 6 8.75 40.05 -27.16
N THR A 7 7.64 40.35 -26.52
CA THR A 7 6.87 39.55 -25.58
C THR A 7 6.39 38.25 -26.22
N ARG A 8 6.50 37.11 -25.54
CA ARG A 8 5.50 36.05 -25.63
C ARG A 8 5.50 35.18 -24.38
N ALA A 9 4.53 35.48 -23.51
CA ALA A 9 4.06 34.58 -22.48
C ALA A 9 3.34 33.39 -23.12
N THR A 10 3.52 32.20 -22.57
CA THR A 10 2.60 31.08 -22.73
C THR A 10 2.25 30.56 -21.34
N MET A 11 1.17 31.13 -20.81
CA MET A 11 0.34 30.53 -19.78
C MET A 11 -0.30 29.26 -20.31
N ALA A 12 -0.38 28.24 -19.47
CA ALA A 12 -1.41 27.20 -19.56
C ALA A 12 -1.89 26.88 -18.14
N SER A 13 -2.60 27.82 -17.52
CA SER A 13 -3.42 27.57 -16.34
C SER A 13 -4.69 26.86 -16.78
N ALA A 14 -4.86 25.60 -16.39
CA ALA A 14 -6.15 24.93 -16.45
C ALA A 14 -6.93 25.27 -15.17
N VAL A 15 -7.67 26.38 -15.20
CA VAL A 15 -8.70 26.69 -14.19
C VAL A 15 -10.02 26.10 -14.70
N VAL A 16 -10.50 25.03 -14.07
CA VAL A 16 -11.89 24.59 -14.23
C VAL A 16 -12.67 25.11 -13.03
N ALA A 17 -13.23 26.31 -13.17
CA ALA A 17 -14.22 26.82 -12.23
C ALA A 17 -15.61 26.29 -12.63
N ARG A 18 -16.26 25.52 -11.75
CA ARG A 18 -17.71 25.31 -11.83
C ARG A 18 -18.37 25.72 -10.52
N SER A 19 -19.28 26.68 -10.66
CA SER A 19 -20.23 27.19 -9.68
C SER A 19 -21.19 26.08 -9.21
N VAL A 20 -21.35 25.92 -7.90
CA VAL A 20 -22.45 25.14 -7.29
C VAL A 20 -23.08 25.97 -6.19
N ALA A 21 -24.37 26.29 -6.36
CA ALA A 21 -25.22 26.95 -5.36
C ALA A 21 -25.58 25.97 -4.21
N PRO A 22 -25.88 26.46 -2.99
CA PRO A 22 -25.96 25.61 -1.81
C PRO A 22 -27.26 24.78 -1.77
N ALA A 23 -27.13 23.49 -1.50
CA ALA A 23 -28.26 22.60 -1.19
C ALA A 23 -28.54 22.58 0.32
N VAL A 24 -29.80 22.85 0.65
CA VAL A 24 -30.39 22.90 1.99
C VAL A 24 -30.54 21.49 2.57
N ALA A 25 -30.16 21.30 3.84
CA ALA A 25 -30.34 20.06 4.60
C ALA A 25 -31.79 19.91 5.11
N PRO A 26 -32.32 18.67 5.25
CA PRO A 26 -33.43 18.40 6.15
C PRO A 26 -33.03 17.55 7.36
N ALA A 27 -33.79 17.81 8.43
CA ALA A 27 -33.55 17.45 9.81
C ALA A 27 -33.74 15.96 10.17
N ALA A 28 -33.08 15.58 11.26
CA ALA A 28 -33.22 14.29 11.94
C ALA A 28 -34.57 14.15 12.67
N GLY A 29 -35.17 12.96 12.59
CA GLY A 29 -36.31 12.53 13.39
C GLY A 29 -36.05 11.18 14.07
N PRO A 30 -36.61 10.92 15.27
CA PRO A 30 -36.15 9.85 16.16
C PRO A 30 -36.73 8.48 15.80
N ARG A 31 -35.90 7.42 15.84
CA ARG A 31 -36.37 6.02 15.75
C ARG A 31 -36.35 5.33 17.10
N ALA A 32 -37.54 4.89 17.51
CA ALA A 32 -37.82 4.20 18.75
C ALA A 32 -37.27 2.75 18.78
N ARG A 33 -36.84 2.34 19.98
CA ARG A 33 -36.42 0.99 20.36
C ARG A 33 -37.58 -0.01 20.27
N ARG A 34 -37.32 -1.20 19.73
CA ARG A 34 -38.00 -2.44 20.11
C ARG A 34 -37.00 -3.57 20.25
N GLY A 35 -36.85 -4.04 21.48
CA GLY A 35 -36.13 -5.27 21.78
C GLY A 35 -36.96 -6.50 21.41
N SER A 36 -36.29 -7.57 21.05
CA SER A 36 -36.86 -8.91 21.13
C SER A 36 -35.79 -9.85 21.68
N ARG A 37 -36.16 -10.51 22.78
CA ARG A 37 -35.42 -11.60 23.42
C ARG A 37 -35.53 -12.83 22.53
N LEU A 38 -34.44 -13.51 22.23
CA LEU A 38 -34.49 -14.92 21.87
C LEU A 38 -33.51 -15.74 22.72
N ARG A 39 -34.06 -16.79 23.31
CA ARG A 39 -33.47 -17.68 24.30
C ARG A 39 -32.42 -18.60 23.66
N ALA A 40 -31.36 -18.85 24.42
CA ALA A 40 -30.44 -19.96 24.22
C ALA A 40 -31.17 -21.30 24.34
N ARG A 41 -30.85 -22.24 23.44
CA ARG A 41 -31.02 -23.68 23.66
C ARG A 41 -29.69 -24.36 23.36
N THR A 42 -29.08 -24.85 24.42
CA THR A 42 -28.07 -25.91 24.43
C THR A 42 -28.70 -27.22 23.96
N GLY A 43 -27.92 -28.04 23.25
CA GLY A 43 -28.36 -29.33 22.71
C GLY A 43 -27.18 -30.10 22.14
N GLN A 44 -26.41 -30.68 23.05
CA GLN A 44 -25.34 -31.64 22.80
C GLN A 44 -25.97 -32.96 22.30
N GLU A 45 -25.17 -33.72 21.53
CA GLU A 45 -25.35 -35.14 21.17
C GLU A 45 -26.29 -35.49 20.00
N ARG A 46 -25.66 -35.91 18.88
CA ARG A 46 -25.79 -37.30 18.40
C ARG A 46 -24.65 -37.67 17.46
N ALA A 47 -23.96 -38.74 17.84
CA ALA A 47 -22.83 -39.34 17.17
C ALA A 47 -23.27 -40.36 16.09
N LYS A 48 -22.39 -40.49 15.08
CA LYS A 48 -21.93 -41.70 14.37
C LYS A 48 -22.89 -42.89 14.15
N ALA A 49 -23.12 -43.19 12.87
CA ALA A 49 -23.07 -44.49 12.17
C ALA A 49 -24.00 -44.34 10.94
N VAL A 50 -23.65 -44.73 9.72
CA VAL A 50 -23.43 -46.12 9.27
C VAL A 50 -22.66 -46.07 7.94
N ALA A 51 -21.69 -46.97 7.81
CA ALA A 51 -21.04 -47.31 6.55
C ALA A 51 -21.70 -48.54 5.91
N ALA A 52 -21.58 -48.61 4.58
CA ALA A 52 -21.68 -49.76 3.67
C ALA A 52 -23.07 -50.23 3.15
N GLY A 53 -23.22 -50.13 1.83
CA GLY A 53 -24.20 -50.83 0.98
C GLY A 53 -23.84 -50.63 -0.50
N ARG A 54 -23.76 -51.72 -1.29
CA ARG A 54 -23.07 -51.85 -2.59
C ARG A 54 -23.92 -51.48 -3.82
N SER A 55 -23.17 -51.12 -4.88
CA SER A 55 -23.40 -51.13 -6.34
C SER A 55 -24.74 -51.62 -6.94
N SER A 56 -25.28 -50.86 -7.90
CA SER A 56 -25.23 -51.12 -9.36
C SER A 56 -26.34 -50.33 -10.07
N GLY A 57 -26.00 -49.55 -11.09
CA GLY A 57 -26.97 -48.80 -11.90
C GLY A 57 -26.25 -47.86 -12.85
N ASP A 58 -25.89 -48.39 -14.01
CA ASP A 58 -25.44 -47.64 -15.17
C ASP A 58 -26.63 -46.88 -15.75
N THR A 59 -26.62 -45.56 -15.58
CA THR A 59 -27.38 -44.62 -16.41
C THR A 59 -26.44 -43.45 -16.67
N GLY A 60 -26.09 -43.27 -17.94
CA GLY A 60 -25.24 -42.18 -18.40
C GLY A 60 -25.80 -40.83 -17.95
N ASP A 61 -25.07 -40.19 -17.05
CA ASP A 61 -25.27 -38.80 -16.70
C ASP A 61 -24.11 -37.99 -17.29
N ASP A 62 -24.49 -37.09 -18.18
CA ASP A 62 -23.69 -36.02 -18.78
C ASP A 62 -23.37 -34.95 -17.71
N ALA A 63 -22.75 -35.38 -16.61
CA ALA A 63 -22.33 -34.55 -15.51
C ALA A 63 -20.93 -34.03 -15.84
N GLY A 64 -20.86 -32.82 -16.41
CA GLY A 64 -19.62 -32.09 -16.63
C GLY A 64 -18.70 -32.25 -15.42
N THR A 65 -17.55 -32.90 -15.64
CA THR A 65 -16.57 -33.20 -14.61
C THR A 65 -16.17 -31.91 -13.91
N ALA A 66 -16.82 -31.60 -12.79
CA ALA A 66 -16.37 -30.58 -11.89
C ALA A 66 -14.96 -30.98 -11.47
N ALA A 67 -13.95 -30.32 -12.02
CA ALA A 67 -12.56 -30.64 -11.74
C ALA A 67 -12.37 -30.60 -10.21
N ARG A 68 -12.21 -31.78 -9.61
CA ARG A 68 -12.11 -31.92 -8.16
C ARG A 68 -10.86 -31.17 -7.71
N VAL A 69 -11.04 -30.15 -6.87
CA VAL A 69 -9.92 -29.40 -6.28
C VAL A 69 -9.10 -30.36 -5.42
N PRO A 70 -7.80 -30.56 -5.68
CA PRO A 70 -6.98 -31.54 -4.96
C PRO A 70 -6.65 -31.04 -3.55
N VAL A 71 -6.55 -31.97 -2.59
CA VAL A 71 -6.01 -31.72 -1.25
C VAL A 71 -4.53 -32.12 -1.28
N LEU A 72 -3.66 -31.18 -0.95
CA LEU A 72 -2.21 -31.31 -1.10
C LEU A 72 -1.49 -31.06 0.23
N GLY A 73 -0.34 -31.70 0.43
CA GLY A 73 0.56 -31.38 1.52
C GLY A 73 1.38 -30.10 1.28
N ALA A 74 2.03 -29.60 2.33
CA ALA A 74 2.79 -28.34 2.27
C ALA A 74 3.89 -28.32 1.18
N ALA A 75 4.63 -29.43 1.02
CA ALA A 75 5.67 -29.55 0.01
C ALA A 75 5.11 -29.51 -1.42
N GLU A 76 3.98 -30.18 -1.68
CA GLU A 76 3.30 -30.17 -2.97
C GLU A 76 2.72 -28.80 -3.30
N VAL A 77 2.16 -28.10 -2.29
CA VAL A 77 1.71 -26.71 -2.44
C VAL A 77 2.88 -25.81 -2.81
N HIS A 78 4.01 -25.90 -2.12
CA HIS A 78 5.19 -25.09 -2.40
C HIS A 78 5.74 -25.35 -3.81
N ALA A 79 5.83 -26.61 -4.24
CA ALA A 79 6.23 -26.96 -5.60
C ALA A 79 5.32 -26.30 -6.65
N ARG A 80 3.98 -26.34 -6.44
CA ARG A 80 3.03 -25.66 -7.33
C ARG A 80 3.16 -24.14 -7.30
N LEU A 81 3.49 -23.55 -6.16
CA LEU A 81 3.73 -22.11 -6.06
C LEU A 81 5.00 -21.70 -6.83
N ALA A 82 6.06 -22.51 -6.76
CA ALA A 82 7.30 -22.29 -7.50
C ALA A 82 7.09 -22.27 -9.02
N GLU A 83 6.25 -23.17 -9.53
CA GLU A 83 5.83 -23.20 -10.94
C GLU A 83 5.02 -21.97 -11.35
N ARG A 84 4.26 -21.38 -10.41
CA ARG A 84 3.34 -20.26 -10.64
C ARG A 84 3.93 -18.89 -10.34
N VAL A 85 5.19 -18.80 -9.90
CA VAL A 85 5.89 -17.53 -9.71
C VAL A 85 5.79 -16.72 -11.00
N HIS A 86 5.26 -15.50 -10.90
CA HIS A 86 5.13 -14.60 -12.04
C HIS A 86 6.50 -14.39 -12.70
N PRO A 87 6.65 -14.46 -14.04
CA PRO A 87 7.95 -14.38 -14.70
C PRO A 87 8.76 -13.14 -14.28
N LYS A 88 8.15 -11.95 -14.30
CA LYS A 88 8.80 -10.72 -13.81
C LYS A 88 9.27 -10.79 -12.36
N ALA A 89 8.60 -11.55 -11.49
CA ALA A 89 9.02 -11.69 -10.10
C ALA A 89 10.36 -12.42 -9.97
N ARG A 90 10.68 -13.37 -10.87
CA ARG A 90 11.97 -14.06 -10.88
C ARG A 90 13.14 -13.10 -11.14
N ASP A 91 12.91 -12.09 -11.97
CA ASP A 91 13.94 -11.09 -12.31
C ASP A 91 13.88 -9.85 -11.41
N THR A 92 12.77 -9.65 -10.68
CA THR A 92 12.52 -8.42 -9.93
C THR A 92 12.60 -8.63 -8.42
N TYR A 93 12.18 -9.76 -7.86
CA TYR A 93 12.17 -9.97 -6.42
C TYR A 93 13.45 -10.71 -6.01
N ALA A 94 14.30 -10.03 -5.24
CA ALA A 94 15.65 -10.51 -4.99
C ALA A 94 15.85 -11.06 -3.57
N ALA A 95 15.12 -10.53 -2.58
CA ALA A 95 15.17 -11.05 -1.21
C ALA A 95 13.90 -10.68 -0.43
N PHE A 96 13.54 -11.54 0.52
CA PHE A 96 12.42 -11.33 1.43
C PHE A 96 12.76 -11.80 2.84
N TYR A 97 12.59 -10.92 3.82
CA TYR A 97 12.62 -11.28 5.24
C TYR A 97 11.21 -11.42 5.78
N SER A 98 11.01 -12.45 6.62
CA SER A 98 9.80 -12.64 7.42
C SER A 98 10.15 -12.82 8.88
N SER A 99 9.64 -11.94 9.75
CA SER A 99 9.76 -12.12 11.20
C SER A 99 9.02 -13.35 11.70
N TRP A 100 7.99 -13.79 10.99
CA TRP A 100 7.20 -14.96 11.34
C TRP A 100 7.96 -16.26 11.06
N ALA A 101 8.68 -16.31 9.94
CA ALA A 101 9.57 -17.44 9.62
C ALA A 101 10.94 -17.31 10.31
N GLY A 102 11.33 -16.11 10.72
CA GLY A 102 12.62 -15.82 11.34
C GLY A 102 13.80 -15.88 10.36
N CYS A 103 13.57 -15.72 9.06
CA CYS A 103 14.61 -15.91 8.04
C CYS A 103 14.48 -14.94 6.85
N ILE A 104 15.56 -14.89 6.06
CA ILE A 104 15.58 -14.28 4.73
C ILE A 104 15.53 -15.42 3.70
N THR A 105 14.69 -15.27 2.68
CA THR A 105 14.66 -16.12 1.49
C THR A 105 14.92 -15.30 0.23
N THR A 106 15.60 -15.90 -0.75
CA THR A 106 15.77 -15.36 -2.10
C THR A 106 14.87 -16.06 -3.11
N ASP A 107 14.11 -17.07 -2.69
CA ASP A 107 13.14 -17.77 -3.54
C ASP A 107 11.80 -17.00 -3.54
N PRO A 108 11.36 -16.43 -4.69
CA PRO A 108 10.08 -15.75 -4.80
C PRO A 108 8.88 -16.62 -4.41
N ALA A 109 8.94 -17.94 -4.55
CA ALA A 109 7.87 -18.85 -4.16
C ALA A 109 7.70 -18.97 -2.64
N ALA A 110 8.76 -18.67 -1.88
CA ALA A 110 8.77 -18.65 -0.43
C ALA A 110 8.50 -17.26 0.15
N MET A 111 8.25 -16.24 -0.68
CA MET A 111 7.86 -14.89 -0.25
C MET A 111 6.37 -14.85 0.13
N VAL A 112 6.01 -15.61 1.17
CA VAL A 112 4.63 -15.82 1.60
C VAL A 112 4.36 -15.15 2.95
N VAL A 113 3.12 -14.71 3.12
CA VAL A 113 2.58 -14.16 4.37
C VAL A 113 1.44 -15.08 4.81
N PRO A 114 1.33 -15.43 6.11
CA PRO A 114 0.19 -16.19 6.62
C PRO A 114 -1.13 -15.50 6.26
N PHE A 115 -2.12 -16.26 5.77
CA PHE A 115 -3.39 -15.68 5.36
C PHE A 115 -4.19 -15.10 6.53
N ASP A 116 -4.00 -15.68 7.72
CA ASP A 116 -4.54 -15.25 9.00
C ASP A 116 -3.80 -14.05 9.62
N ASP A 117 -2.77 -13.51 8.95
CA ASP A 117 -2.21 -12.20 9.31
C ASP A 117 -3.25 -11.10 9.02
N HIS A 118 -3.63 -10.35 10.06
CA HIS A 118 -4.63 -9.27 9.96
C HIS A 118 -4.25 -8.20 8.92
N MET A 119 -2.96 -8.05 8.57
CA MET A 119 -2.55 -7.21 7.46
C MET A 119 -3.18 -7.66 6.12
N VAL A 120 -3.33 -8.97 5.89
CA VAL A 120 -3.82 -9.56 4.64
C VAL A 120 -5.32 -9.42 4.50
N HIS A 121 -6.09 -9.80 5.53
CA HIS A 121 -7.55 -9.89 5.42
C HIS A 121 -8.30 -8.72 6.07
N ARG A 122 -7.62 -7.81 6.77
CA ARG A 122 -8.19 -6.57 7.32
C ARG A 122 -7.51 -5.30 6.83
N GLY A 123 -6.32 -5.39 6.23
CA GLY A 123 -5.51 -4.21 5.93
C GLY A 123 -4.94 -3.53 7.19
N HIS A 124 -4.90 -4.24 8.33
CA HIS A 124 -4.31 -3.71 9.57
C HIS A 124 -2.79 -3.80 9.53
N GLY A 125 -2.20 -2.95 8.70
CA GLY A 125 -0.76 -2.89 8.48
C GLY A 125 -0.31 -1.55 7.91
N VAL A 126 0.98 -1.30 8.04
CA VAL A 126 1.68 -0.14 7.48
C VAL A 126 2.90 -0.57 6.70
N PHE A 127 3.38 0.28 5.80
CA PHE A 127 4.61 0.02 5.06
C PHE A 127 5.40 1.30 4.82
N ASP A 128 6.68 1.16 4.55
CA ASP A 128 7.48 2.23 3.96
C ASP A 128 8.36 1.70 2.82
N THR A 129 9.01 2.61 2.12
CA THR A 129 9.81 2.32 0.93
C THR A 129 11.00 3.26 0.86
N ALA A 130 12.19 2.70 0.79
CA ALA A 130 13.43 3.41 0.54
C ALA A 130 14.08 2.91 -0.76
N HIS A 131 15.02 3.70 -1.29
CA HIS A 131 15.79 3.33 -2.48
C HIS A 131 17.23 3.05 -2.09
N VAL A 132 17.80 2.01 -2.71
CA VAL A 132 19.22 1.71 -2.68
C VAL A 132 19.80 2.22 -3.99
N CYS A 133 20.82 3.07 -3.90
CA CYS A 133 21.58 3.56 -5.05
C CYS A 133 23.05 3.32 -4.77
N ASP A 134 23.78 2.71 -5.72
CA ASP A 134 25.21 2.42 -5.58
C ASP A 134 25.55 1.66 -4.26
N GLY A 135 24.64 0.77 -3.83
CA GLY A 135 24.76 -0.03 -2.60
C GLY A 135 24.44 0.74 -1.30
N ARG A 136 23.91 1.96 -1.38
CA ARG A 136 23.57 2.79 -0.21
C ARG A 136 22.07 3.03 -0.12
N CYS A 137 21.47 2.69 1.02
CA CYS A 137 20.05 2.95 1.27
C CYS A 137 19.82 4.43 1.62
N HIS A 138 19.18 5.17 0.72
CA HIS A 138 19.00 6.61 0.81
C HIS A 138 17.95 7.00 1.86
N LEU A 139 18.30 7.92 2.77
CA LEU A 139 17.43 8.49 3.80
C LEU A 139 16.73 7.46 4.72
N LEU A 140 17.32 6.28 4.91
CA LEU A 140 16.70 5.18 5.66
C LEU A 140 16.17 5.60 7.04
N ASP A 141 16.94 6.40 7.80
CA ASP A 141 16.53 6.84 9.14
C ASP A 141 15.28 7.73 9.09
N ARG A 142 15.11 8.55 8.04
CA ARG A 142 13.89 9.37 7.85
C ARG A 142 12.69 8.49 7.51
N HIS A 143 12.88 7.48 6.68
CA HIS A 143 11.85 6.51 6.34
C HIS A 143 11.45 5.68 7.56
N LEU A 144 12.39 5.23 8.39
CA LEU A 144 12.12 4.52 9.64
C LEU A 144 11.35 5.40 10.64
N ALA A 145 11.73 6.68 10.79
CA ALA A 145 10.99 7.60 11.64
C ALA A 145 9.54 7.80 11.18
N ARG A 146 9.28 7.84 9.86
CA ARG A 146 7.91 7.89 9.31
C ARG A 146 7.16 6.59 9.49
N PHE A 147 7.82 5.47 9.26
CA PHE A 147 7.26 4.14 9.46
C PHE A 147 6.77 3.96 10.89
N GLU A 148 7.56 4.36 11.89
CA GLU A 148 7.13 4.32 13.29
C GLU A 148 5.96 5.24 13.61
N ARG A 149 5.91 6.44 13.05
CA ARG A 149 4.73 7.31 13.20
C ARG A 149 3.49 6.63 12.62
N SER A 150 3.63 5.96 11.47
CA SER A 150 2.55 5.21 10.84
C SER A 150 2.11 4.03 11.70
N MET A 151 3.05 3.25 12.26
CA MET A 151 2.74 2.16 13.20
C MET A 151 1.96 2.66 14.41
N ARG A 152 2.43 3.75 15.06
CA ARG A 152 1.75 4.34 16.21
C ARG A 152 0.33 4.81 15.88
N ALA A 153 0.16 5.49 14.75
CA ALA A 153 -1.16 5.95 14.30
C ALA A 153 -2.11 4.78 13.98
N ALA A 154 -1.58 3.68 13.44
CA ALA A 154 -2.31 2.44 13.19
C ALA A 154 -2.50 1.56 14.43
N LYS A 155 -2.07 2.01 15.62
CA LYS A 155 -2.08 1.23 16.88
C LYS A 155 -1.32 -0.10 16.80
N LEU A 156 -0.32 -0.17 15.92
CA LEU A 156 0.57 -1.32 15.80
C LEU A 156 1.74 -1.19 16.77
N LYS A 157 2.15 -2.33 17.32
CA LYS A 157 3.40 -2.47 18.06
C LYS A 157 4.44 -3.08 17.13
N PRO A 158 5.73 -2.78 17.29
CA PRO A 158 6.75 -3.59 16.65
C PRO A 158 6.68 -5.03 17.23
N PRO A 159 7.09 -6.06 16.45
CA PRO A 159 7.19 -7.42 16.96
C PRO A 159 8.05 -7.48 18.24
N ALA A 160 7.78 -8.46 19.10
CA ALA A 160 8.51 -8.59 20.35
C ALA A 160 10.04 -8.64 20.11
N GLY A 161 10.78 -7.79 20.83
CA GLY A 161 12.24 -7.70 20.69
C GLY A 161 12.75 -6.93 19.46
N GLN A 162 11.88 -6.41 18.59
CA GLN A 162 12.28 -5.59 17.45
C GLN A 162 12.25 -4.10 17.78
N SER A 163 13.41 -3.56 18.19
CA SER A 163 13.61 -2.11 18.24
C SER A 163 13.76 -1.50 16.84
N GLN A 164 13.69 -0.17 16.73
CA GLN A 164 14.00 0.54 15.48
C GLN A 164 15.37 0.15 14.91
N ALA A 165 16.38 0.03 15.78
CA ALA A 165 17.73 -0.37 15.40
C ALA A 165 17.77 -1.81 14.87
N SER A 166 16.99 -2.72 15.46
CA SER A 166 16.84 -4.10 14.98
C SER A 166 16.17 -4.15 13.60
N MET A 167 15.05 -3.43 13.41
CA MET A 167 14.38 -3.33 12.10
C MET A 167 15.33 -2.76 11.04
N ARG A 168 16.12 -1.73 11.38
CA ARG A 168 17.15 -1.18 10.50
C ARG A 168 18.18 -2.24 10.09
N ALA A 169 18.68 -3.02 11.05
CA ALA A 169 19.66 -4.07 10.78
C ALA A 169 19.08 -5.16 9.86
N VAL A 170 17.84 -5.59 10.11
CA VAL A 170 17.12 -6.55 9.26
C VAL A 170 16.93 -6.02 7.83
N ILE A 171 16.53 -4.75 7.67
CA ILE A 171 16.41 -4.11 6.35
C ILE A 171 17.74 -4.18 5.60
N LEU A 172 18.84 -3.78 6.25
CA LEU A 172 20.16 -3.78 5.62
C LEU A 172 20.68 -5.20 5.33
N ALA A 173 20.42 -6.16 6.20
CA ALA A 173 20.76 -7.57 5.97
C ALA A 173 19.99 -8.15 4.77
N THR A 174 18.71 -7.80 4.64
CA THR A 174 17.88 -8.23 3.50
C THR A 174 18.36 -7.59 2.19
N ILE A 175 18.76 -6.31 2.21
CA ILE A 175 19.41 -5.65 1.06
C ILE A 175 20.71 -6.37 0.69
N ALA A 176 21.57 -6.68 1.67
CA ALA A 176 22.81 -7.38 1.41
C ALA A 176 22.58 -8.78 0.81
N ALA A 177 21.61 -9.53 1.34
CA ALA A 177 21.24 -10.86 0.83
C ALA A 177 20.72 -10.83 -0.62
N SER A 178 20.15 -9.71 -1.06
CA SER A 178 19.68 -9.54 -2.44
C SER A 178 20.82 -9.44 -3.47
N GLY A 179 22.03 -9.05 -3.05
CA GLY A 179 23.16 -8.76 -3.95
C GLY A 179 22.99 -7.51 -4.83
N LEU A 180 21.86 -6.80 -4.75
CA LEU A 180 21.57 -5.65 -5.60
C LEU A 180 22.23 -4.37 -5.08
N ARG A 181 22.86 -3.61 -5.98
CA ARG A 181 23.39 -2.27 -5.70
C ARG A 181 22.38 -1.16 -5.97
N ASP A 182 21.44 -1.40 -6.88
CA ASP A 182 20.36 -0.49 -7.22
C ASP A 182 19.02 -1.21 -7.07
N ALA A 183 18.25 -0.79 -6.08
CA ALA A 183 17.06 -1.51 -5.63
C ALA A 183 16.02 -0.58 -5.01
N GLN A 184 14.79 -1.07 -4.92
CA GLN A 184 13.80 -0.54 -4.01
C GLN A 184 13.62 -1.53 -2.87
N VAL A 185 13.70 -1.04 -1.64
CA VAL A 185 13.39 -1.83 -0.44
C VAL A 185 12.05 -1.38 0.12
N ARG A 186 11.16 -2.34 0.33
CA ARG A 186 9.87 -2.13 0.98
C ARG A 186 9.84 -2.92 2.26
N TYR A 187 9.22 -2.36 3.28
CA TYR A 187 9.08 -3.06 4.55
C TYR A 187 7.74 -2.75 5.18
N TYR A 188 7.20 -3.75 5.86
CA TYR A 188 5.80 -3.82 6.27
C TYR A 188 5.75 -4.20 7.75
N ALA A 189 4.82 -3.58 8.49
CA ALA A 189 4.43 -4.05 9.81
C ALA A 189 2.94 -4.36 9.80
N GLY A 190 2.58 -5.55 10.27
CA GLY A 190 1.21 -6.02 10.39
C GLY A 190 0.84 -6.27 11.86
N ALA A 191 -0.46 -6.29 12.15
CA ALA A 191 -0.93 -6.71 13.48
C ALA A 191 -0.61 -8.18 13.77
N GLY A 192 -0.45 -8.97 12.69
CA GLY A 192 0.07 -10.33 12.71
C GLY A 192 -1.02 -11.42 12.68
N PRO A 193 -0.61 -12.70 12.73
CA PRO A 193 -1.52 -13.85 12.67
C PRO A 193 -2.42 -13.93 13.89
N GLY A 194 -3.71 -14.14 13.66
CA GLY A 194 -4.71 -14.27 14.72
C GLY A 194 -6.01 -14.90 14.22
N GLY A 195 -7.08 -14.75 15.01
CA GLY A 195 -8.43 -15.09 14.55
C GLY A 195 -8.95 -14.14 13.46
N PHE A 196 -10.25 -14.18 13.20
CA PHE A 196 -10.89 -13.35 12.17
C PHE A 196 -11.77 -12.24 12.75
N ALA A 197 -11.61 -11.86 14.02
CA ALA A 197 -12.23 -10.67 14.58
C ALA A 197 -11.62 -9.38 14.01
N LEU A 198 -12.13 -8.24 14.46
CA LEU A 198 -11.55 -6.92 14.14
C LEU A 198 -10.48 -6.49 15.14
N SER A 199 -10.53 -7.02 16.37
CA SER A 199 -9.52 -6.69 17.38
C SER A 199 -8.25 -7.45 17.09
N HIS A 200 -7.11 -6.76 17.17
CA HIS A 200 -5.80 -7.39 17.11
C HIS A 200 -5.39 -8.04 18.43
N ASP A 201 -6.25 -8.06 19.47
CA ASP A 201 -5.96 -8.72 20.75
C ASP A 201 -5.86 -10.25 20.63
N GLU A 202 -6.46 -10.83 19.59
CA GLU A 202 -6.33 -12.25 19.26
C GLU A 202 -5.08 -12.56 18.41
N CYS A 203 -4.34 -11.54 17.97
CA CYS A 203 -3.10 -11.74 17.24
C CYS A 203 -2.01 -12.25 18.18
N VAL A 204 -1.23 -13.21 17.71
CA VAL A 204 -0.16 -13.85 18.51
C VAL A 204 0.98 -12.86 18.78
N ASP A 205 1.46 -12.19 17.74
CA ASP A 205 2.42 -11.10 17.80
C ASP A 205 2.35 -10.29 16.50
N SER A 206 2.79 -9.03 16.53
CA SER A 206 2.93 -8.23 15.33
C SER A 206 3.98 -8.80 14.37
N THR A 207 3.82 -8.55 13.09
CA THR A 207 4.72 -9.05 12.04
C THR A 207 5.53 -7.95 11.41
N PHE A 208 6.75 -8.27 10.99
CA PHE A 208 7.62 -7.39 10.23
C PHE A 208 8.19 -8.12 9.02
N TYR A 209 7.99 -7.56 7.83
CA TYR A 209 8.44 -8.12 6.57
C TYR A 209 9.29 -7.11 5.82
N VAL A 210 10.30 -7.58 5.08
CA VAL A 210 11.11 -6.74 4.18
C VAL A 210 11.18 -7.41 2.83
N THR A 211 10.92 -6.67 1.75
CA THR A 211 11.08 -7.13 0.37
C THR A 211 12.06 -6.22 -0.35
N VAL A 212 13.04 -6.81 -1.02
CA VAL A 212 13.98 -6.09 -1.88
C VAL A 212 13.66 -6.44 -3.32
N VAL A 213 13.44 -5.40 -4.12
CA VAL A 213 13.12 -5.54 -5.54
C VAL A 213 14.12 -4.78 -6.40
N ALA A 214 14.45 -5.32 -7.57
CA ALA A 214 15.31 -4.69 -8.55
C ALA A 214 14.88 -3.25 -8.84
N GLY A 215 15.85 -2.34 -8.89
CA GLY A 215 15.62 -0.94 -9.21
C GLY A 215 14.95 -0.80 -10.57
N ARG A 216 14.09 0.21 -10.71
CA ARG A 216 13.60 0.62 -12.03
C ARG A 216 14.57 1.64 -12.62
N ALA A 217 14.73 1.62 -13.93
CA ALA A 217 15.42 2.70 -14.63
C ALA A 217 14.80 4.05 -14.23
N ALA A 218 15.64 5.04 -13.93
CA ALA A 218 15.16 6.38 -13.67
C ALA A 218 14.37 6.87 -14.89
N PRO A 219 13.19 7.49 -14.68
CA PRO A 219 12.46 8.10 -15.78
C PRO A 219 13.33 9.19 -16.43
N ASP A 220 13.18 9.36 -17.74
CA ASP A 220 13.83 10.45 -18.47
C ASP A 220 13.32 11.79 -17.91
N PRO A 221 14.18 12.63 -17.31
CA PRO A 221 13.76 13.90 -16.72
C PRO A 221 13.22 14.90 -17.75
N ASN A 222 13.48 14.69 -19.04
CA ASN A 222 12.99 15.55 -20.12
C ASN A 222 11.63 15.11 -20.66
N LYS A 223 11.14 13.93 -20.23
CA LYS A 223 9.86 13.39 -20.66
C LYS A 223 8.79 13.67 -19.60
N GLY A 224 7.89 14.60 -19.93
CA GLY A 224 6.69 14.85 -19.13
C GLY A 224 5.74 13.65 -19.07
N VAL A 225 4.80 13.71 -18.14
CA VAL A 225 3.75 12.69 -17.93
C VAL A 225 2.38 13.35 -17.98
N ALA A 226 1.38 12.64 -18.49
CA ALA A 226 0.00 13.10 -18.51
C ALA A 226 -0.66 12.85 -17.14
N VAL A 227 -1.32 13.87 -16.61
CA VAL A 227 -1.96 13.82 -15.28
C VAL A 227 -3.41 14.25 -15.39
N VAL A 228 -4.29 13.55 -14.69
CA VAL A 228 -5.72 13.91 -14.55
C VAL A 228 -6.13 14.00 -13.09
N THR A 229 -7.11 14.84 -12.77
CA THR A 229 -7.76 14.85 -11.47
C THR A 229 -8.77 13.72 -11.39
N SER A 230 -8.71 12.89 -10.36
CA SER A 230 -9.58 11.72 -10.20
C SER A 230 -10.81 12.03 -9.34
N ASP A 231 -11.95 11.44 -9.70
CA ASP A 231 -13.22 11.55 -8.94
C ASP A 231 -13.32 10.51 -7.79
N VAL A 232 -12.36 9.57 -7.70
CA VAL A 232 -12.23 8.69 -6.53
C VAL A 232 -12.05 9.54 -5.27
N PRO A 233 -12.84 9.31 -4.19
CA PRO A 233 -12.72 10.10 -2.97
C PRO A 233 -11.31 10.06 -2.37
N ILE A 234 -10.83 11.22 -1.90
CA ILE A 234 -9.58 11.30 -1.15
C ILE A 234 -9.73 10.59 0.20
N LYS A 235 -8.65 10.00 0.69
CA LYS A 235 -8.60 9.45 2.05
C LYS A 235 -8.81 10.59 3.06
N PRO A 236 -9.55 10.37 4.16
CA PRO A 236 -9.59 11.34 5.26
C PRO A 236 -8.16 11.64 5.76
N PRO A 237 -7.87 12.88 6.21
CA PRO A 237 -6.52 13.32 6.58
C PRO A 237 -5.77 12.36 7.51
N GLU A 238 -6.44 11.79 8.51
CA GLU A 238 -5.86 10.85 9.47
C GLU A 238 -5.34 9.57 8.80
N PHE A 239 -6.01 9.11 7.75
CA PHE A 239 -5.58 7.95 6.95
C PHE A 239 -4.66 8.34 5.79
N ALA A 240 -4.75 9.58 5.30
CA ALA A 240 -3.89 10.10 4.24
C ALA A 240 -2.44 10.28 4.72
N THR A 241 -2.25 10.72 5.95
CA THR A 241 -0.94 10.96 6.58
C THR A 241 -0.23 9.68 7.05
N VAL A 242 -0.96 8.56 7.15
CA VAL A 242 -0.43 7.24 7.51
C VAL A 242 -0.07 6.44 6.26
N LYS A 243 1.17 5.96 6.17
CA LYS A 243 1.58 5.08 5.07
C LYS A 243 1.10 3.64 5.34
N SER A 244 -0.20 3.42 5.21
CA SER A 244 -0.84 2.12 5.48
C SER A 244 -0.85 1.20 4.26
N VAL A 245 -1.19 -0.09 4.42
CA VAL A 245 -1.43 -1.01 3.30
C VAL A 245 -2.84 -0.89 2.68
N ASN A 246 -3.67 0.04 3.17
CA ASN A 246 -5.05 0.27 2.69
C ASN A 246 -5.06 1.06 1.37
N TYR A 247 -4.56 0.43 0.31
CA TYR A 247 -4.29 1.06 -0.99
C TYR A 247 -5.42 0.88 -2.02
N LEU A 248 -6.62 0.47 -1.60
CA LEU A 248 -7.76 0.36 -2.51
C LEU A 248 -8.09 1.70 -3.19
N PRO A 249 -8.20 2.85 -2.47
CA PRO A 249 -8.40 4.14 -3.14
C PRO A 249 -7.27 4.47 -4.11
N ASN A 250 -6.02 4.20 -3.73
CA ASN A 250 -4.84 4.41 -4.59
C ASN A 250 -4.93 3.60 -5.89
N ALA A 251 -5.33 2.33 -5.80
CA ALA A 251 -5.50 1.46 -6.95
C ALA A 251 -6.63 1.94 -7.87
N MET A 252 -7.74 2.42 -7.31
CA MET A 252 -8.84 3.00 -8.07
C MET A 252 -8.42 4.26 -8.83
N VAL A 253 -7.62 5.15 -8.22
CA VAL A 253 -7.08 6.34 -8.91
C VAL A 253 -6.16 5.96 -10.07
N VAL A 254 -5.34 4.91 -9.92
CA VAL A 254 -4.50 4.40 -11.01
C VAL A 254 -5.36 3.86 -12.15
N ALA A 255 -6.46 3.18 -11.85
CA ALA A 255 -7.40 2.69 -12.85
C ALA A 255 -8.09 3.86 -13.59
N ASP A 256 -8.65 4.82 -12.85
CA ASP A 256 -9.31 6.02 -13.41
C ASP A 256 -8.39 6.77 -14.39
N ALA A 257 -7.14 7.02 -13.99
CA ALA A 257 -6.18 7.69 -14.84
C ALA A 257 -5.92 6.94 -16.16
N ARG A 258 -5.76 5.61 -16.08
CA ARG A 258 -5.53 4.76 -17.25
C ARG A 258 -6.72 4.71 -18.19
N GLU A 259 -7.92 4.61 -17.65
CA GLU A 259 -9.17 4.63 -18.42
C GLU A 259 -9.32 5.94 -19.19
N ARG A 260 -8.74 7.03 -18.67
CA ARG A 260 -8.73 8.37 -19.28
C ARG A 260 -7.47 8.66 -20.10
N GLY A 261 -6.63 7.66 -20.34
CA GLY A 261 -5.43 7.79 -21.17
C GLY A 261 -4.30 8.62 -20.54
N ALA A 262 -4.31 8.79 -19.22
CA ALA A 262 -3.28 9.51 -18.47
C ALA A 262 -2.31 8.56 -17.76
N ASP A 263 -1.10 9.04 -17.46
CA ASP A 263 -0.08 8.28 -16.74
C ASP A 263 -0.39 8.20 -15.24
N TYR A 264 -0.91 9.31 -14.68
CA TYR A 264 -1.21 9.42 -13.25
C TYR A 264 -2.52 10.15 -12.98
N GLY A 265 -3.18 9.72 -11.90
CA GLY A 265 -4.30 10.44 -11.30
C GLY A 265 -3.85 11.23 -10.07
N VAL A 266 -4.51 12.35 -9.77
CA VAL A 266 -4.28 13.16 -8.58
C VAL A 266 -5.61 13.41 -7.87
N TRP A 267 -5.60 13.30 -6.55
CA TRP A 267 -6.76 13.66 -5.74
C TRP A 267 -6.92 15.16 -5.61
N MET A 268 -8.18 15.60 -5.61
CA MET A 268 -8.58 16.90 -5.12
C MET A 268 -9.18 16.74 -3.71
N THR A 269 -8.86 17.65 -2.82
CA THR A 269 -9.53 17.76 -1.52
C THR A 269 -10.97 18.24 -1.70
N GLU A 270 -11.81 18.05 -0.70
CA GLU A 270 -13.20 18.54 -0.71
C GLU A 270 -13.30 20.08 -0.86
N ARG A 271 -12.22 20.80 -0.54
CA ARG A 271 -12.11 22.26 -0.70
C ARG A 271 -11.67 22.69 -2.11
N GLY A 272 -11.51 21.75 -3.04
CA GLY A 272 -11.01 22.02 -4.39
C GLY A 272 -9.50 22.30 -4.46
N LEU A 273 -8.75 22.02 -3.38
CA LEU A 273 -7.28 22.11 -3.37
C LEU A 273 -6.65 20.81 -3.85
N VAL A 274 -5.46 20.88 -4.42
CA VAL A 274 -4.71 19.70 -4.85
C VAL A 274 -4.23 18.89 -3.63
N GLY A 275 -4.44 17.58 -3.66
CA GLY A 275 -3.89 16.61 -2.71
C GLY A 275 -2.64 15.91 -3.26
N GLU A 276 -2.60 14.58 -3.12
CA GLU A 276 -1.50 13.74 -3.62
C GLU A 276 -1.94 12.83 -4.78
N GLY A 277 -0.97 12.16 -5.42
CA GLY A 277 -1.23 11.04 -6.32
C GLY A 277 -1.19 9.70 -5.57
N PRO A 278 -1.53 8.58 -6.25
CA PRO A 278 -1.66 7.26 -5.61
C PRO A 278 -0.34 6.68 -5.09
N SER A 279 0.81 7.23 -5.51
CA SER A 279 2.12 6.80 -5.02
C SER A 279 3.14 7.95 -4.98
N MET A 280 2.69 9.20 -5.00
CA MET A 280 3.54 10.38 -5.17
C MET A 280 2.92 11.61 -4.53
N ASN A 281 3.75 12.49 -4.00
CA ASN A 281 3.34 13.86 -3.70
C ASN A 281 3.33 14.69 -4.99
N LEU A 282 2.58 15.79 -5.01
CA LEU A 282 2.65 16.80 -6.06
C LEU A 282 3.39 18.03 -5.56
N ALA A 283 4.21 18.63 -6.40
CA ALA A 283 4.75 19.96 -6.18
C ALA A 283 4.68 20.76 -7.49
N ILE A 284 4.41 22.06 -7.37
CA ILE A 284 4.24 23.02 -8.46
C ILE A 284 5.35 24.07 -8.31
N VAL A 285 6.03 24.42 -9.41
CA VAL A 285 6.92 25.57 -9.42
C VAL A 285 6.16 26.75 -9.99
N GLU A 286 5.92 27.77 -9.16
CA GLU A 286 5.22 29.00 -9.53
C GLU A 286 6.04 30.18 -9.02
N ASP A 287 6.31 31.16 -9.90
CA ASP A 287 7.13 32.35 -9.60
C ASP A 287 8.48 32.04 -8.91
N GLY A 288 9.12 30.94 -9.35
CA GLY A 288 10.40 30.48 -8.79
C GLY A 288 10.29 29.79 -7.43
N CYS A 289 9.09 29.66 -6.86
CA CYS A 289 8.83 28.97 -5.61
C CYS A 289 8.33 27.55 -5.85
N LEU A 290 8.86 26.57 -5.12
CA LEU A 290 8.29 25.23 -5.07
C LEU A 290 7.17 25.17 -4.03
N VAL A 291 5.95 24.90 -4.47
CA VAL A 291 4.74 24.82 -3.65
C VAL A 291 4.22 23.37 -3.65
N THR A 292 3.92 22.83 -2.48
CA THR A 292 3.36 21.48 -2.31
C THR A 292 2.21 21.54 -1.31
N PRO A 293 1.21 20.65 -1.40
CA PRO A 293 0.16 20.56 -0.38
C PRO A 293 0.72 20.35 1.03
N PRO A 294 0.06 20.89 2.07
CA PRO A 294 0.48 20.74 3.46
C PRO A 294 0.42 19.27 3.89
N THR A 295 1.37 18.82 4.72
CA THR A 295 1.50 17.40 5.11
C THR A 295 0.46 16.91 6.12
N ASP A 296 -0.55 17.73 6.42
CA ASP A 296 -1.65 17.37 7.31
C ASP A 296 -2.77 16.68 6.53
N ASP A 297 -2.88 16.95 5.22
CA ASP A 297 -3.90 16.39 4.33
C ASP A 297 -3.34 15.31 3.39
N VAL A 298 -2.01 15.15 3.33
CA VAL A 298 -1.31 14.19 2.44
C VAL A 298 -0.14 13.53 3.15
N LEU A 299 0.42 12.48 2.56
CA LEU A 299 1.57 11.81 3.15
C LEU A 299 2.78 12.76 3.22
N ALA A 300 3.41 12.85 4.39
CA ALA A 300 4.70 13.53 4.57
C ALA A 300 5.83 12.81 3.80
N GLY A 301 5.97 13.12 2.52
CA GLY A 301 6.93 12.51 1.60
C GLY A 301 8.38 12.81 1.95
N CYS A 302 9.21 11.78 2.08
CA CYS A 302 10.66 11.96 2.26
C CYS A 302 11.30 12.67 1.05
N THR A 303 10.83 12.38 -0.16
CA THR A 303 11.35 12.97 -1.41
C THR A 303 11.04 14.46 -1.51
N VAL A 304 9.77 14.86 -1.35
CA VAL A 304 9.40 16.29 -1.44
C VAL A 304 10.06 17.10 -0.32
N ARG A 305 10.15 16.56 0.90
CA ARG A 305 10.89 17.22 1.99
C ARG A 305 12.35 17.40 1.66
N ARG A 306 12.99 16.38 1.08
CA ARG A 306 14.39 16.49 0.65
C ARG A 306 14.56 17.51 -0.48
N ALA A 307 13.62 17.61 -1.41
CA ALA A 307 13.63 18.62 -2.46
C ALA A 307 13.54 20.04 -1.88
N MET A 308 12.60 20.28 -0.94
CA MET A 308 12.46 21.58 -0.27
C MET A 308 13.75 21.99 0.46
N GLU A 309 14.36 21.07 1.23
CA GLU A 309 15.65 21.30 1.91
C GLU A 309 16.80 21.65 0.97
N LEU A 310 16.79 21.12 -0.27
CA LEU A 310 17.81 21.39 -1.27
C LEU A 310 17.60 22.73 -1.97
N ILE A 311 16.36 23.22 -2.03
CA ILE A 311 15.98 24.48 -2.68
C ILE A 311 16.09 25.67 -1.70
N GLU A 312 15.79 25.48 -0.41
CA GLU A 312 15.87 26.52 0.62
C GLU A 312 17.20 27.32 0.63
N PRO A 313 18.39 26.71 0.47
CA PRO A 313 19.65 27.44 0.38
C PRO A 313 19.82 28.25 -0.90
N MET A 314 19.21 27.84 -2.02
CA MET A 314 19.38 28.46 -3.34
C MET A 314 18.61 29.79 -3.49
N GLY A 315 17.62 30.04 -2.63
CA GLY A 315 16.83 31.27 -2.64
C GLY A 315 17.45 32.46 -1.90
N ARG A 316 18.68 32.34 -1.36
CA ARG A 316 19.33 33.40 -0.56
C ARG A 316 20.49 34.14 -1.24
N ASP A 317 20.98 33.68 -2.40
CA ASP A 317 22.14 34.27 -3.08
C ASP A 317 21.78 35.12 -4.32
N GLY A 318 20.56 35.66 -4.39
CA GLY A 318 20.05 36.32 -5.61
C GLY A 318 19.13 37.52 -5.41
N ALA A 319 19.29 38.28 -4.33
CA ALA A 319 18.62 39.58 -4.13
C ALA A 319 19.64 40.69 -3.85
#